data_AF-A0A9D4HAH4-F1
#
_entry.id   AF-A0A9D4HAH4-F1
#
_cell.length_a   1.000
_cell.length_b   1.000
_cell.length_c   1.000
_cell.angle_alpha   90.00
_cell.angle_beta   90.00
_cell.angle_gamma   90.00
#
_symmetry.space_group_name_H-M   'P 1'
#
loop_
_entity.id
_entity.type
_entity.pdbx_description
1 polymer ?
#
loop_
_entity_poly.entity_id
_entity_poly.type
_entity_poly.pdbx_seq_one_letter_code
_entity_poly.pdbx_strand_id
1 'polypeptide(L)'
;MDGWMDGWMDGWMDGWMDGWMDGWMDGWMDGWMDGWMDGWMDGWMDGWMDGWMDGWMDGWMDGWMDGWMDGWMDGWMDGWMDGWMDGWMDGWMDGWMDACMDACMDACMDACMDACMYVCMYTL
;
A
#
# COMPACT_ATOMS: atom_id res chain seq x y z
N MET A 1 56.36 -68.55 20.23
CA MET A 1 55.50 -67.97 21.29
C MET A 1 54.95 -66.66 20.74
N ASP A 2 54.49 -66.69 19.47
CA ASP A 2 54.60 -65.52 18.59
C ASP A 2 53.23 -65.10 18.02
N GLY A 3 52.31 -66.05 17.80
CA GLY A 3 50.98 -65.75 17.25
C GLY A 3 50.01 -65.01 18.19
N TRP A 4 50.34 -64.86 19.49
CA TRP A 4 49.50 -64.09 20.42
C TRP A 4 49.80 -62.59 20.38
N MET A 5 51.05 -62.21 20.07
CA MET A 5 51.40 -60.80 19.87
C MET A 5 50.88 -60.30 18.52
N ASP A 6 51.04 -61.11 17.46
CA ASP A 6 50.59 -60.75 16.11
C ASP A 6 49.07 -60.58 16.07
N GLY A 7 48.28 -61.54 16.58
CA GLY A 7 46.82 -61.43 16.56
C GLY A 7 46.23 -60.32 17.44
N TRP A 8 46.97 -59.87 18.48
CA TRP A 8 46.54 -58.75 19.31
C TRP A 8 46.90 -57.39 18.68
N MET A 9 48.04 -57.31 18.00
CA MET A 9 48.42 -56.12 17.23
C MET A 9 47.48 -55.94 16.03
N ASP A 10 47.22 -56.99 15.26
CA ASP A 10 46.36 -56.94 14.08
C ASP A 10 44.91 -56.58 14.45
N GLY A 11 44.32 -57.27 15.44
CA GLY A 11 42.95 -56.97 15.85
C GLY A 11 42.75 -55.59 16.47
N TRP A 12 43.79 -55.02 17.09
CA TRP A 12 43.75 -53.66 17.63
C TRP A 12 43.96 -52.60 16.54
N MET A 13 44.85 -52.85 15.57
CA MET A 13 45.03 -51.96 14.42
C MET A 13 43.79 -51.93 13.54
N ASP A 14 43.23 -53.10 13.19
CA ASP A 14 42.04 -53.21 12.34
C ASP A 14 40.82 -52.61 13.03
N GLY A 15 40.55 -52.98 14.29
CA GLY A 15 39.38 -52.46 15.00
C GLY A 15 39.44 -50.96 15.29
N TRP A 16 40.65 -50.40 15.45
CA TRP A 16 40.83 -48.96 15.66
C TRP A 16 40.80 -48.19 14.33
N MET A 17 41.41 -48.69 13.26
CA MET A 17 41.33 -48.07 11.94
C MET A 17 39.90 -48.08 11.41
N ASP A 18 39.23 -49.23 11.44
CA ASP A 18 37.87 -49.37 10.91
C ASP A 18 36.88 -48.56 11.75
N GLY A 19 36.91 -48.70 13.07
CA GLY A 19 35.97 -47.98 13.94
C GLY A 19 36.17 -46.46 13.94
N TRP A 20 37.41 -45.98 13.75
CA TRP A 20 37.70 -44.55 13.68
C TRP A 20 37.45 -43.97 12.28
N MET A 21 37.79 -44.69 11.21
CA MET A 21 37.46 -44.25 9.85
C MET A 21 35.95 -44.22 9.64
N ASP A 22 35.25 -45.31 9.96
CA ASP A 22 33.80 -45.41 9.73
C ASP A 22 33.05 -44.41 10.61
N GLY A 23 33.35 -44.36 11.91
CA GLY A 23 32.66 -43.44 12.82
C GLY A 23 32.93 -41.96 12.52
N TRP A 24 34.12 -41.61 12.03
CA TRP A 24 34.46 -40.24 11.67
C TRP A 24 33.94 -39.86 10.28
N MET A 25 34.04 -40.74 9.28
CA MET A 25 33.45 -40.49 7.96
C MET A 25 31.93 -40.39 8.07
N ASP A 26 31.25 -41.36 8.66
CA ASP A 26 29.79 -41.38 8.73
C ASP A 26 29.29 -40.20 9.57
N GLY A 27 29.85 -39.99 10.77
CA GLY A 27 29.41 -38.91 11.65
C GLY A 27 29.67 -37.51 11.11
N TRP A 28 30.79 -37.31 10.39
CA TRP A 28 31.11 -36.01 9.79
C TRP A 28 30.34 -35.77 8.50
N MET A 29 30.20 -36.80 7.66
CA MET A 29 29.51 -36.71 6.37
C MET A 29 28.01 -36.54 6.61
N ASP A 30 27.39 -37.35 7.46
CA ASP A 30 25.96 -37.22 7.79
C ASP A 30 25.69 -35.91 8.54
N GLY A 31 26.47 -35.59 9.58
CA GLY A 31 26.22 -34.39 10.37
C GLY A 31 26.44 -33.07 9.61
N TRP A 32 27.41 -33.04 8.68
CA TRP A 32 27.66 -31.86 7.86
C TRP A 32 26.68 -31.76 6.70
N MET A 33 26.35 -32.88 6.06
CA MET A 33 25.43 -32.90 4.92
C MET A 33 24.01 -32.61 5.38
N ASP A 34 23.53 -33.24 6.45
CA ASP A 34 22.19 -32.98 7.00
C ASP A 34 22.12 -31.56 7.59
N GLY A 35 23.09 -31.16 8.42
CA GLY A 35 23.06 -29.85 9.07
C GLY A 35 23.19 -28.67 8.09
N TRP A 36 23.95 -28.82 7.01
CA TRP A 36 24.09 -27.80 5.98
C TRP A 36 22.91 -27.79 5.02
N MET A 37 22.43 -28.97 4.61
CA MET A 37 21.32 -29.09 3.67
C MET A 37 20.01 -28.65 4.33
N ASP A 38 19.69 -29.10 5.54
CA ASP A 38 18.50 -28.68 6.27
C ASP A 38 18.59 -27.20 6.66
N GLY A 39 19.69 -26.77 7.28
CA GLY A 39 19.82 -25.40 7.77
C GLY A 39 19.84 -24.33 6.65
N TRP A 40 20.44 -24.65 5.50
CA TRP A 40 20.47 -23.74 4.36
C TRP A 40 19.18 -23.79 3.55
N MET A 41 18.63 -24.98 3.33
CA MET A 41 17.41 -25.15 2.53
C MET A 41 16.20 -24.61 3.30
N ASP A 42 16.02 -24.95 4.57
CA ASP A 42 14.92 -24.42 5.39
C ASP A 42 15.09 -22.91 5.63
N GLY A 43 16.28 -22.47 6.06
CA GLY A 43 16.50 -21.05 6.39
C GLY A 43 16.39 -20.12 5.18
N TRP A 44 16.81 -20.57 4.00
CA TRP A 44 16.71 -19.78 2.77
C TRP A 44 15.32 -19.87 2.15
N MET A 45 14.71 -21.04 2.13
CA MET A 45 13.39 -21.24 1.54
C MET A 45 12.32 -20.57 2.40
N ASP A 46 12.32 -20.77 3.72
CA ASP A 46 11.36 -20.11 4.62
C ASP A 46 11.61 -18.61 4.67
N GLY A 47 12.85 -18.17 4.89
CA GLY A 47 13.16 -16.74 5.02
C GLY A 47 12.90 -15.93 3.75
N TRP A 48 13.13 -16.52 2.57
CA TRP A 48 12.86 -15.85 1.30
C TRP A 48 11.39 -15.93 0.91
N MET A 49 10.73 -17.07 1.13
CA MET A 49 9.33 -17.26 0.79
C MET A 49 8.43 -16.46 1.71
N ASP A 50 8.64 -16.51 3.04
CA ASP A 50 7.88 -15.71 4.00
C ASP A 50 8.16 -14.22 3.82
N GLY A 51 9.44 -13.82 3.76
CA GLY A 51 9.80 -12.39 3.64
C GLY A 51 9.31 -11.75 2.34
N TRP A 52 9.28 -12.50 1.24
CA TRP A 52 8.78 -12.01 -0.05
C TRP A 52 7.26 -12.05 -0.11
N MET A 53 6.62 -13.11 0.40
CA MET A 53 5.18 -13.27 0.36
C MET A 53 4.51 -12.26 1.31
N ASP A 54 4.98 -12.15 2.56
CA ASP A 54 4.45 -11.17 3.52
C ASP A 54 4.75 -9.74 3.07
N GLY A 55 6.01 -9.43 2.73
CA GLY A 55 6.39 -8.06 2.36
C GLY A 55 5.72 -7.55 1.08
N TRP A 56 5.49 -8.43 0.11
CA TRP A 56 4.80 -8.06 -1.12
C TRP A 56 3.28 -8.03 -0.95
N MET A 57 2.71 -9.01 -0.24
CA MET A 57 1.26 -9.13 -0.08
C MET A 57 0.72 -8.07 0.87
N ASP A 58 1.39 -7.82 2.00
CA ASP A 58 1.03 -6.76 2.95
C ASP A 58 1.30 -5.37 2.33
N GLY A 59 2.50 -5.15 1.77
CA GLY A 59 2.84 -3.85 1.20
C GLY A 59 1.97 -3.46 0.00
N TRP A 60 1.51 -4.44 -0.79
CA TRP A 60 0.62 -4.19 -1.92
C TRP A 60 -0.85 -4.09 -1.50
N MET A 61 -1.33 -4.93 -0.58
CA MET A 61 -2.69 -4.80 -0.04
C MET A 61 -2.84 -3.49 0.71
N ASP A 62 -1.99 -3.20 1.69
CA ASP A 62 -2.12 -1.99 2.52
C ASP A 62 -1.94 -0.74 1.66
N GLY A 63 -0.87 -0.69 0.85
CA GLY A 63 -0.60 0.49 0.03
C GLY A 63 -1.66 0.77 -1.04
N TRP A 64 -2.24 -0.27 -1.64
CA TRP A 64 -3.30 -0.10 -2.64
C TRP A 64 -4.66 0.16 -2.00
N MET A 65 -4.99 -0.54 -0.92
CA MET A 65 -6.27 -0.44 -0.25
C MET A 65 -6.37 0.89 0.49
N ASP A 66 -5.35 1.30 1.27
CA ASP A 66 -5.33 2.61 1.93
C ASP A 66 -5.26 3.74 0.89
N GLY A 67 -4.33 3.66 -0.06
CA GLY A 67 -4.15 4.73 -1.05
C GLY A 67 -5.36 4.93 -1.97
N TRP A 68 -6.06 3.86 -2.33
CA TRP A 68 -7.27 3.95 -3.14
C TRP A 68 -8.49 4.33 -2.33
N MET A 69 -8.64 3.77 -1.12
CA MET A 69 -9.80 4.05 -0.27
C MET A 69 -9.75 5.47 0.27
N ASP A 70 -8.61 5.91 0.83
CA ASP A 70 -8.44 7.29 1.30
C ASP A 70 -8.50 8.28 0.15
N GLY A 71 -7.73 8.05 -0.92
CA GLY A 71 -7.67 8.99 -2.05
C GLY A 71 -9.00 9.14 -2.80
N TRP A 72 -9.76 8.06 -2.95
CA TRP A 72 -11.07 8.11 -3.60
C TRP A 72 -12.15 8.64 -2.67
N MET A 73 -12.16 8.24 -1.40
CA MET A 73 -13.18 8.65 -0.44
C MET A 73 -13.01 10.12 -0.06
N ASP A 74 -11.79 10.57 0.26
CA ASP A 74 -11.52 11.98 0.56
C ASP A 74 -11.71 12.84 -0.70
N GLY A 75 -11.13 12.45 -1.83
CA GLY A 75 -11.23 13.25 -3.07
C GLY A 75 -12.67 13.37 -3.60
N TRP A 76 -13.48 12.32 -3.45
CA TRP A 76 -14.88 12.36 -3.89
C TRP A 76 -15.77 13.07 -2.87
N MET A 77 -15.55 12.87 -1.58
CA MET A 77 -16.35 13.47 -0.52
C MET A 77 -16.05 14.97 -0.42
N ASP A 78 -14.79 15.39 -0.38
CA ASP A 78 -14.41 16.80 -0.37
C ASP A 78 -14.81 17.48 -1.68
N GLY A 79 -14.45 16.89 -2.83
CA GLY A 79 -14.75 17.51 -4.13
C GLY A 79 -16.25 17.64 -4.42
N TRP A 80 -17.07 16.69 -3.97
CA TRP A 80 -18.52 16.76 -4.14
C TRP A 80 -19.17 17.69 -3.11
N MET A 81 -18.72 17.65 -1.86
CA MET A 81 -19.30 18.46 -0.79
C MET A 81 -18.93 19.94 -0.98
N ASP A 82 -17.66 20.26 -1.24
CA ASP A 82 -17.22 21.63 -1.52
C ASP A 82 -17.82 22.14 -2.84
N GLY A 83 -17.72 21.35 -3.91
CA GLY A 83 -18.23 21.77 -5.22
C GLY A 83 -19.75 21.99 -5.26
N TRP A 84 -20.52 21.20 -4.51
CA TRP A 84 -21.97 21.35 -4.43
C TRP A 84 -22.38 22.46 -3.46
N MET A 85 -21.70 22.57 -2.32
CA MET A 85 -22.02 23.57 -1.30
C MET A 85 -21.63 24.98 -1.77
N ASP A 86 -20.42 25.15 -2.30
CA ASP A 86 -19.96 26.43 -2.85
C ASP A 86 -20.72 26.79 -4.12
N GLY A 87 -20.85 25.85 -5.07
CA GLY A 87 -21.56 26.10 -6.33
C GLY A 87 -23.03 26.44 -6.15
N TRP A 88 -23.70 25.87 -5.14
CA TRP A 88 -25.09 26.15 -4.84
C TRP A 88 -25.26 27.42 -3.98
N MET A 89 -24.42 27.65 -2.97
CA MET A 89 -24.46 28.90 -2.21
C MET A 89 -24.12 30.10 -3.08
N ASP A 90 -22.96 30.09 -3.74
CA ASP A 90 -22.50 31.22 -4.54
C ASP A 90 -23.46 31.45 -5.73
N GLY A 91 -23.79 30.40 -6.47
CA GLY A 91 -24.67 30.52 -7.63
C GLY A 91 -26.08 31.01 -7.30
N TRP A 92 -26.63 30.63 -6.14
CA TRP A 92 -27.96 31.07 -5.73
C TRP A 92 -27.94 32.46 -5.11
N MET A 93 -26.92 32.78 -4.31
CA MET A 93 -26.80 34.06 -3.63
C MET A 93 -26.41 35.18 -4.60
N ASP A 94 -25.46 34.94 -5.50
CA ASP A 94 -25.09 35.88 -6.57
C ASP A 94 -26.22 36.01 -7.59
N GLY A 95 -26.80 34.89 -8.02
CA GLY A 95 -27.90 34.92 -8.99
C GLY A 95 -29.15 35.66 -8.48
N TRP A 96 -29.46 35.54 -7.19
CA TRP A 96 -30.55 36.32 -6.58
C TRP A 96 -30.20 37.79 -6.38
N MET A 97 -28.98 38.11 -5.92
CA MET A 97 -28.55 39.50 -5.76
C MET A 97 -28.51 40.24 -7.09
N ASP A 98 -27.95 39.63 -8.13
CA ASP A 98 -27.86 40.23 -9.47
C ASP A 98 -29.25 40.40 -10.08
N ALA A 99 -30.08 39.35 -10.05
CA ALA A 99 -31.44 39.45 -10.60
C ALA A 99 -32.30 40.49 -9.86
N CYS A 100 -32.14 40.61 -8.53
CA CYS A 100 -32.82 41.65 -7.78
C CYS A 100 -32.29 43.04 -8.13
N MET A 101 -30.97 43.24 -8.19
CA MET A 101 -30.40 44.55 -8.56
C MET A 101 -30.78 44.98 -9.97
N ASP A 102 -30.70 44.07 -10.95
CA ASP A 102 -31.05 44.34 -12.34
C ASP A 102 -32.54 44.67 -12.48
N ALA A 103 -33.42 43.85 -11.90
CA ALA A 103 -34.87 44.12 -11.95
C ALA A 103 -35.25 45.44 -11.27
N CYS A 104 -34.56 45.82 -10.19
CA CYS A 104 -34.76 47.11 -9.53
C CYS A 104 -34.29 48.27 -10.43
N MET A 105 -33.11 48.16 -11.03
CA MET A 105 -32.57 49.20 -11.91
C MET A 105 -33.41 49.37 -13.18
N ASP A 106 -33.83 48.28 -13.81
CA ASP A 106 -34.67 48.33 -15.01
C ASP A 106 -36.03 48.95 -14.71
N ALA A 107 -36.70 48.51 -13.63
CA ALA A 107 -38.02 49.03 -13.28
C ALA A 107 -37.98 50.53 -12.93
N CYS A 108 -36.91 51.01 -12.28
CA CYS A 108 -36.80 52.43 -11.96
C CYS A 108 -36.39 53.29 -13.17
N MET A 109 -35.53 52.79 -14.05
CA MET A 109 -35.20 53.43 -15.33
C MET A 109 -36.42 53.54 -16.24
N ASP A 110 -37.21 52.47 -16.39
CA ASP A 110 -38.42 52.49 -17.21
C ASP A 110 -39.46 53.46 -16.65
N ALA A 111 -39.74 53.40 -15.35
CA ALA A 111 -40.71 54.29 -14.72
C ALA A 111 -40.31 55.77 -14.83
N CYS A 112 -39.01 56.10 -14.72
CA CYS A 112 -38.55 57.47 -14.83
C CYS A 112 -38.56 57.99 -16.27
N MET A 113 -38.24 57.14 -17.26
CA MET A 113 -38.34 57.47 -18.68
C MET A 113 -39.79 57.67 -19.11
N ASP A 114 -40.70 56.79 -18.70
CA ASP A 114 -42.14 56.92 -18.98
C ASP A 114 -42.71 58.20 -18.37
N ALA A 115 -42.41 58.48 -17.09
CA ALA A 115 -42.87 59.69 -16.43
C ALA A 115 -42.32 60.96 -17.11
N CYS A 116 -41.04 60.97 -17.50
CA CYS A 116 -40.45 62.11 -18.21
C CYS A 116 -41.07 62.32 -19.59
N MET A 117 -41.26 61.27 -20.38
CA MET A 117 -41.90 61.34 -21.70
C MET A 117 -43.34 61.81 -21.60
N TYR A 118 -44.09 61.29 -20.63
CA TYR A 118 -45.49 61.67 -20.41
C TYR A 118 -45.63 63.14 -20.03
N VAL A 119 -44.78 63.63 -19.12
CA VAL A 119 -44.74 65.05 -18.77
C VAL A 119 -44.35 65.90 -19.99
N CYS A 120 -43.30 65.51 -20.73
CA CYS A 120 -42.84 66.24 -21.92
C CYS A 120 -43.88 66.31 -23.06
N MET A 121 -44.73 65.30 -23.25
CA MET A 121 -45.76 65.31 -24.30
C MET A 121 -47.10 65.93 -23.88
N TYR A 122 -47.47 65.84 -22.60
CA TYR A 122 -48.82 66.21 -22.15
C TYR A 122 -48.90 67.48 -21.29
N THR A 123 -47.77 68.03 -20.83
CA THR A 123 -47.75 69.25 -20.00
C THR A 123 -47.00 70.44 -20.62
N LEU A 124 -46.42 70.28 -21.81
CA LEU A 124 -45.93 71.36 -22.68
C LEU A 124 -46.94 71.58 -23.82
#